data_AF-F4RXU0-F1
#
_entry.id   AF-F4RXU0-F1
#
_cell.length_a   1.000
_cell.length_b   1.000
_cell.length_c   1.000
_cell.angle_alpha   90.00
_cell.angle_beta   90.00
_cell.angle_gamma   90.00
#
_symmetry.space_group_name_H-M   'P 1'
#
loop_
_entity.id
_entity.type
_entity.pdbx_description
1 polymer ?
#
loop_
_entity_poly.entity_id
_entity_poly.type
_entity_poly.pdbx_seq_one_letter_code
_entity_poly.pdbx_strand_id
1 'polypeptide(L)'
;MPKDKLPTTIKSNLLRSIKQHLERPNPDLSSDHSLSNEVLPKQKYKSPSTIRSRLLRSVKKKLERKPTSLPNSRAAKKAKLTEHYGLPEDSKFLFLKKGRKFGRPRLSLSHGTVVCLDVDTSELLLVVRFVERQEGINDELFRSYNHSISTVYQHAKARNEVLGNFATYRGRRQGNKFGRMYAAGFRPGYDHIVKGGHYTWNAEVANDLRKMEADLKRQGNLPAIESFFAERFSSLSLFAFDSNATLAAQTNAPSWGNQSFYVTPNSKVFGSSIVVTCDEFVNKKHKDRDASKYAFGLFSLVNRATGELYHRGVNAPRGNNLGARFVLNDYNVDVNHDASDGVIEMLWNSQIHHHTIASKTFNKNHDRIPAESAEITRFGCSCQISQSLVDRLNTVKSLQSTMSEEDWLSYESSVFTGYKEQAHQKMKALAIKYGIWQEDF
;
A
#
# COMPACT_ATOMS: atom_id res chain seq x y z
N MET A 1 -18.26 9.92 -47.94
CA MET A 1 -19.10 8.73 -47.63
C MET A 1 -19.58 8.87 -46.19
N PRO A 2 -20.86 8.60 -45.87
CA PRO A 2 -21.84 9.64 -45.54
C PRO A 2 -21.99 9.99 -44.05
N LYS A 3 -22.48 11.21 -43.80
CA LYS A 3 -22.94 11.72 -42.50
C LYS A 3 -24.26 11.06 -42.12
N ASP A 4 -24.27 10.25 -41.08
CA ASP A 4 -25.49 9.66 -40.52
C ASP A 4 -26.41 10.75 -39.95
N LYS A 5 -27.55 10.93 -40.62
CA LYS A 5 -28.68 11.71 -40.10
C LYS A 5 -29.36 10.88 -39.01
N LEU A 6 -29.50 11.44 -37.81
CA LEU A 6 -30.36 10.87 -36.77
C LEU A 6 -31.79 10.63 -37.33
N PRO A 7 -32.47 9.54 -36.96
CA PRO A 7 -33.78 9.22 -37.50
C PRO A 7 -34.82 10.28 -37.15
N THR A 8 -35.47 10.82 -38.19
CA THR A 8 -36.57 11.80 -38.16
C THR A 8 -37.75 11.37 -37.28
N THR A 9 -37.84 10.09 -36.95
CA THR A 9 -38.90 9.41 -36.19
C THR A 9 -38.94 9.76 -34.70
N ILE A 10 -37.82 10.19 -34.09
CA ILE A 10 -37.79 10.53 -32.64
C ILE A 10 -38.38 11.92 -32.38
N LYS A 11 -38.19 12.87 -33.30
CA LYS A 11 -38.77 14.23 -33.19
C LYS A 11 -40.28 14.25 -33.37
N SER A 12 -40.84 13.38 -34.22
CA SER A 12 -42.29 13.32 -34.45
C SER A 12 -43.06 12.76 -33.25
N ASN A 13 -42.50 11.75 -32.56
CA ASN A 13 -43.17 11.10 -31.43
C ASN A 13 -43.23 12.00 -30.19
N LEU A 14 -42.19 12.81 -29.95
CA LEU A 14 -42.16 13.76 -28.84
C LEU A 14 -43.16 14.92 -29.03
N LEU A 15 -43.34 15.40 -30.27
CA LEU A 15 -44.33 16.43 -30.59
C LEU A 15 -45.77 15.91 -30.49
N ARG A 16 -46.02 14.63 -30.83
CA ARG A 16 -47.35 14.01 -30.73
C ARG A 16 -47.80 13.80 -29.29
N SER A 17 -46.89 13.40 -28.40
CA SER A 17 -47.15 13.21 -26.97
C SER A 17 -47.48 14.53 -26.24
N ILE A 18 -46.81 15.63 -26.60
CA ILE A 18 -47.09 16.96 -26.02
C ILE A 18 -48.46 17.50 -26.43
N LYS A 19 -48.92 17.21 -27.67
CA LYS A 19 -50.23 17.64 -28.15
C LYS A 19 -51.38 16.93 -27.42
N GLN A 20 -51.24 15.61 -27.16
CA GLN A 20 -52.22 14.83 -26.39
C GLN A 20 -52.36 15.23 -24.92
N HIS A 21 -51.35 15.87 -24.32
CA HIS A 21 -51.42 16.37 -22.94
C HIS A 21 -52.10 17.74 -22.81
N LEU A 22 -52.26 18.48 -23.90
CA LEU A 22 -52.83 19.84 -23.89
C LEU A 22 -54.33 19.88 -24.22
N GLU A 23 -54.93 18.78 -24.67
CA GLU A 23 -56.30 18.73 -25.19
C GLU A 23 -57.29 17.95 -24.30
N ARG A 24 -56.94 17.59 -23.05
CA ARG A 24 -57.89 16.92 -22.14
C ARG A 24 -58.89 17.92 -21.54
N PRO A 25 -60.22 17.73 -21.71
CA PRO A 25 -61.22 18.53 -21.00
C PRO A 25 -61.28 18.12 -19.51
N ASN A 26 -61.49 19.10 -18.64
CA ASN A 26 -61.79 18.87 -17.22
C ASN A 26 -63.19 18.25 -17.09
N PRO A 27 -63.39 17.24 -16.22
CA PRO A 27 -64.74 16.77 -15.89
C PRO A 27 -65.41 17.73 -14.90
N ASP A 28 -66.70 18.01 -15.16
CA ASP A 28 -67.62 18.75 -14.31
C ASP A 28 -67.73 18.13 -12.90
N LEU A 29 -67.69 18.99 -11.89
CA LEU A 29 -68.03 18.66 -10.50
C LEU A 29 -69.27 19.45 -10.11
N SER A 30 -70.41 18.74 -10.05
CA SER A 30 -71.64 19.21 -9.43
C SER A 30 -71.52 19.22 -7.91
N SER A 31 -72.14 20.24 -7.34
CA SER A 31 -72.26 20.62 -5.94
C SER A 31 -72.79 19.55 -4.98
N ASP A 32 -72.21 19.48 -3.77
CA ASP A 32 -73.02 19.58 -2.55
C ASP A 32 -72.21 20.04 -1.32
N HIS A 33 -72.87 20.82 -0.46
CA HIS A 33 -72.31 21.57 0.68
C HIS A 33 -72.20 20.73 1.98
N SER A 34 -71.10 20.87 2.72
CA SER A 34 -71.14 21.17 4.18
C SER A 34 -69.75 21.44 4.78
N LEU A 35 -69.76 22.25 5.83
CA LEU A 35 -68.70 23.05 6.44
C LEU A 35 -67.57 22.27 7.15
N SER A 36 -66.33 22.75 6.97
CA SER A 36 -65.39 23.00 8.08
C SER A 36 -64.24 23.93 7.63
N ASN A 37 -63.98 24.97 8.43
CA ASN A 37 -62.96 25.99 8.17
C ASN A 37 -61.56 25.47 8.56
N GLU A 38 -60.78 25.01 7.59
CA GLU A 38 -59.32 24.96 7.68
C GLU A 38 -58.71 25.85 6.60
N VAL A 39 -57.93 26.85 7.03
CA VAL A 39 -57.21 27.77 6.14
C VAL A 39 -56.02 27.03 5.52
N LEU A 40 -56.26 26.37 4.39
CA LEU A 40 -55.20 25.81 3.55
C LEU A 40 -54.42 26.95 2.84
N PRO A 41 -53.09 26.86 2.76
CA PRO A 41 -52.28 27.88 2.11
C PRO A 41 -52.61 27.96 0.61
N LYS A 42 -53.00 29.15 0.13
CA LYS A 42 -53.28 29.44 -1.28
C LYS A 42 -52.14 28.91 -2.16
N GLN A 43 -52.37 27.79 -2.86
CA GLN A 43 -51.47 27.30 -3.90
C GLN A 43 -51.34 28.39 -4.96
N LYS A 44 -50.14 28.98 -5.08
CA LYS A 44 -49.82 29.92 -6.15
C LYS A 44 -49.79 29.16 -7.48
N TYR A 45 -50.96 29.01 -8.10
CA TYR A 45 -51.07 28.47 -9.46
C TYR A 45 -50.38 29.45 -10.41
N LYS A 46 -49.29 29.00 -11.04
CA LYS A 46 -48.61 29.79 -12.05
C LYS A 46 -49.48 29.80 -13.30
N SER A 47 -49.67 30.98 -13.89
CA SER A 47 -50.47 31.11 -15.10
C SER A 47 -49.94 30.17 -16.21
N PRO A 48 -50.82 29.63 -17.07
CA PRO A 48 -50.41 28.79 -18.20
C PRO A 48 -49.37 29.48 -19.10
N SER A 49 -49.44 30.80 -19.24
CA SER A 49 -48.46 31.62 -19.96
C SER A 49 -47.06 31.57 -19.33
N THR A 50 -46.97 31.56 -18.00
CA THR A 50 -45.70 31.45 -17.26
C THR A 50 -45.07 30.07 -17.43
N ILE A 51 -45.89 29.02 -17.43
CA ILE A 51 -45.44 27.64 -17.66
C ILE A 51 -44.91 27.49 -19.09
N ARG A 52 -45.66 28.00 -20.08
CA ARG A 52 -45.29 27.96 -21.50
C ARG A 52 -44.01 28.75 -21.79
N SER A 53 -43.86 29.94 -21.19
CA SER A 53 -42.65 30.77 -21.30
C SER A 53 -41.40 30.08 -20.71
N ARG A 54 -41.54 29.42 -19.55
CA ARG A 54 -40.45 28.62 -18.96
C ARG A 54 -40.07 27.42 -19.83
N LEU A 55 -41.06 26.73 -20.40
CA LEU A 55 -40.83 25.60 -21.29
C LEU A 55 -40.08 26.06 -22.55
N LEU A 56 -40.51 27.16 -23.17
CA LEU A 56 -39.88 27.75 -24.34
C LEU A 56 -38.45 28.23 -24.05
N ARG A 57 -38.19 28.85 -22.89
CA ARG A 57 -36.81 29.18 -22.46
C ARG A 57 -35.95 27.94 -22.25
N SER A 58 -36.49 26.88 -21.69
CA SER A 58 -35.76 25.63 -21.46
C SER A 58 -35.40 24.94 -22.79
N VAL A 59 -36.33 24.93 -23.74
CA VAL A 59 -36.13 24.41 -25.11
C VAL A 59 -35.12 25.27 -25.88
N LYS A 60 -35.25 26.61 -25.82
CA LYS A 60 -34.31 27.54 -26.43
C LYS A 60 -32.90 27.37 -25.86
N LYS A 61 -32.76 27.24 -24.53
CA LYS A 61 -31.47 26.96 -23.86
C LYS A 61 -30.87 25.60 -24.23
N LYS A 62 -31.70 24.59 -24.53
CA LYS A 62 -31.24 23.29 -25.04
C LYS A 62 -30.81 23.34 -26.51
N LEU A 63 -31.47 24.15 -27.34
CA LEU A 63 -31.14 24.34 -28.76
C LEU A 63 -29.93 25.26 -28.97
N GLU A 64 -29.75 26.25 -28.10
CA GLU A 64 -28.61 27.18 -28.11
C GLU A 64 -27.37 26.63 -27.36
N ARG A 65 -27.50 25.45 -26.73
CA ARG A 65 -26.35 24.75 -26.15
C ARG A 65 -25.43 24.32 -27.28
N LYS A 66 -24.32 25.03 -27.45
CA LYS A 66 -23.20 24.59 -28.29
C LYS A 66 -22.85 23.13 -27.94
N PRO A 67 -22.51 22.29 -28.93
CA PRO A 67 -22.07 20.92 -28.69
C PRO A 67 -20.95 20.91 -27.65
N THR A 68 -21.00 19.91 -26.77
CA THR A 68 -20.12 19.74 -25.61
C THR A 68 -18.67 19.96 -26.01
N SER A 69 -18.04 20.98 -25.43
CA SER A 69 -16.64 21.32 -25.63
C SER A 69 -15.71 20.14 -25.29
N LEU A 70 -14.57 20.09 -25.98
CA LEU A 70 -13.35 19.28 -25.77
C LEU A 70 -13.18 18.67 -24.37
N PRO A 71 -12.54 17.48 -24.24
CA PRO A 71 -12.30 16.84 -22.94
C PRO A 71 -11.76 17.86 -21.94
N ASN A 72 -12.49 18.02 -20.82
CA ASN A 72 -12.14 18.90 -19.72
C ASN A 72 -10.63 18.81 -19.47
N SER A 73 -9.89 19.92 -19.52
CA SER A 73 -8.42 19.93 -19.41
C SER A 73 -7.90 19.13 -18.21
N ARG A 74 -8.69 19.05 -17.14
CA ARG A 74 -8.46 18.19 -15.97
C ARG A 74 -8.52 16.69 -16.28
N ALA A 75 -9.50 16.25 -17.08
CA ALA A 75 -9.63 14.86 -17.51
C ALA A 75 -8.46 14.46 -18.43
N ALA A 76 -8.06 15.33 -19.35
CA ALA A 76 -6.88 15.10 -20.19
C ALA A 76 -5.59 15.04 -19.36
N LYS A 77 -5.41 15.94 -18.36
CA LYS A 77 -4.27 15.88 -17.43
C LYS A 77 -4.29 14.59 -16.61
N LYS A 78 -5.46 14.16 -16.11
CA LYS A 78 -5.61 12.88 -15.39
C LYS A 78 -5.19 11.70 -16.27
N ALA A 79 -5.70 11.62 -17.51
CA ALA A 79 -5.36 10.54 -18.44
C ALA A 79 -3.85 10.47 -18.71
N LYS A 80 -3.19 11.60 -18.98
CA LYS A 80 -1.73 11.66 -19.16
C LYS A 80 -0.96 11.19 -17.93
N LEU A 81 -1.40 11.55 -16.73
CA LEU A 81 -0.76 11.12 -15.48
C LEU A 81 -1.01 9.64 -15.19
N THR A 82 -2.22 9.15 -15.47
CA THR A 82 -2.56 7.71 -15.39
C THR A 82 -1.65 6.89 -16.28
N GLU A 83 -1.49 7.30 -17.54
CA GLU A 83 -0.59 6.66 -18.50
C GLU A 83 0.87 6.74 -18.06
N HIS A 84 1.36 7.94 -17.72
CA HIS A 84 2.76 8.15 -17.33
C HIS A 84 3.19 7.32 -16.11
N TYR A 85 2.34 7.23 -15.09
CA TYR A 85 2.65 6.52 -13.86
C TYR A 85 2.17 5.06 -13.86
N GLY A 86 1.43 4.62 -14.88
CA GLY A 86 0.77 3.31 -14.92
C GLY A 86 -0.16 3.11 -13.72
N LEU A 87 -1.09 4.05 -13.50
CA LEU A 87 -1.97 4.08 -12.33
C LEU A 87 -3.29 3.33 -12.59
N PRO A 88 -3.95 2.81 -11.55
CA PRO A 88 -5.27 2.20 -11.68
C PRO A 88 -6.32 3.18 -12.20
N GLU A 89 -7.19 2.73 -13.11
CA GLU A 89 -8.22 3.57 -13.73
C GLU A 89 -9.28 4.08 -12.74
N ASP A 90 -9.61 3.25 -11.75
CA ASP A 90 -10.57 3.51 -10.67
C ASP A 90 -10.04 4.50 -9.61
N SER A 91 -8.80 4.98 -9.76
CA SER A 91 -8.15 5.85 -8.78
C SER A 91 -8.81 7.22 -8.63
N LYS A 92 -8.93 7.64 -7.37
CA LYS A 92 -9.23 9.02 -6.97
C LYS A 92 -7.94 9.83 -6.87
N PHE A 93 -7.85 10.91 -7.63
CA PHE A 93 -6.66 11.77 -7.67
C PHE A 93 -6.79 12.94 -6.70
N LEU A 94 -5.77 13.12 -5.87
CA LEU A 94 -5.57 14.25 -4.97
C LEU A 94 -4.31 15.00 -5.38
N PHE A 95 -4.47 16.26 -5.75
CA PHE A 95 -3.35 17.17 -6.02
C PHE A 95 -3.10 17.98 -4.74
N LEU A 96 -1.98 17.71 -4.09
CA LEU A 96 -1.64 18.23 -2.77
C LEU A 96 -0.59 19.34 -2.92
N LYS A 97 -0.83 20.47 -2.26
CA LYS A 97 0.17 21.54 -2.16
C LYS A 97 1.10 21.22 -0.99
N LYS A 98 2.41 21.26 -1.25
CA LYS A 98 3.42 21.17 -0.19
C LYS A 98 3.25 22.33 0.80
N GLY A 99 3.33 22.01 2.08
CA GLY A 99 3.20 22.96 3.18
C GLY A 99 2.05 22.60 4.11
N ARG A 100 2.33 22.56 5.41
CA ARG A 100 1.30 22.30 6.43
C ARG A 100 0.52 23.58 6.71
N LYS A 101 -0.80 23.52 6.56
CA LYS A 101 -1.71 24.56 7.07
C LYS A 101 -2.05 24.24 8.53
N PHE A 102 -1.39 24.91 9.47
CA PHE A 102 -1.74 24.80 10.89
C PHE A 102 -3.21 25.19 11.12
N GLY A 103 -3.87 24.53 12.08
CA GLY A 103 -5.29 24.76 12.39
C GLY A 103 -6.30 24.07 11.47
N ARG A 104 -5.88 23.42 10.38
CA ARG A 104 -6.77 22.57 9.57
C ARG A 104 -6.60 21.10 9.93
N PRO A 105 -7.70 20.33 10.05
CA PRO A 105 -7.61 18.89 10.23
C PRO A 105 -6.85 18.28 9.04
N ARG A 106 -6.14 17.19 9.32
CA ARG A 106 -5.44 16.44 8.29
C ARG A 106 -6.46 15.73 7.40
N LEU A 107 -6.22 15.69 6.09
CA LEU A 107 -7.03 14.85 5.20
C LEU A 107 -6.66 13.39 5.49
N SER A 108 -7.62 12.61 5.99
CA SER A 108 -7.39 11.20 6.30
C SER A 108 -8.00 10.31 5.21
N LEU A 109 -7.19 9.45 4.63
CA LEU A 109 -7.57 8.48 3.61
C LEU A 109 -8.03 7.19 4.29
N SER A 110 -9.16 6.63 3.86
CA SER A 110 -9.82 5.54 4.57
C SER A 110 -10.49 4.48 3.69
N HIS A 111 -10.50 4.63 2.36
CA HIS A 111 -11.13 3.66 1.45
C HIS A 111 -10.71 3.86 0.00
N GLY A 112 -10.92 2.81 -0.81
CA GLY A 112 -10.73 2.81 -2.26
C GLY A 112 -9.26 2.91 -2.70
N THR A 113 -9.07 3.25 -3.98
CA THR A 113 -7.73 3.53 -4.54
C THR A 113 -7.52 5.04 -4.62
N VAL A 114 -6.51 5.58 -3.94
CA VAL A 114 -6.21 7.01 -3.90
C VAL A 114 -4.78 7.28 -4.34
N VAL A 115 -4.63 8.19 -5.31
CA VAL A 115 -3.35 8.68 -5.83
C VAL A 115 -3.15 10.11 -5.34
N CYS A 116 -2.02 10.36 -4.68
CA CYS A 116 -1.60 11.67 -4.22
C CYS A 116 -0.42 12.16 -5.06
N LEU A 117 -0.57 13.34 -5.66
CA LEU A 117 0.45 14.00 -6.48
C LEU A 117 0.74 15.38 -5.90
N ASP A 118 1.98 15.85 -6.02
CA ASP A 118 2.28 17.25 -5.77
C ASP A 118 1.58 18.13 -6.82
N VAL A 119 0.95 19.22 -6.40
CA VAL A 119 0.16 20.07 -7.31
C VAL A 119 1.02 20.87 -8.28
N ASP A 120 2.25 21.21 -7.89
CA ASP A 120 3.16 22.06 -8.66
C ASP A 120 4.01 21.21 -9.61
N THR A 121 4.59 20.12 -9.12
CA THR A 121 5.51 19.27 -9.89
C THR A 121 4.81 18.09 -10.55
N SER A 122 3.58 17.76 -10.14
CA SER A 122 2.89 16.51 -10.49
C SER A 122 3.64 15.24 -10.08
N GLU A 123 4.60 15.35 -9.17
CA GLU A 123 5.36 14.21 -8.65
C GLU A 123 4.47 13.25 -7.85
N LEU A 124 4.63 11.95 -8.08
CA LEU A 124 3.97 10.90 -7.31
C LEU A 124 4.45 10.87 -5.86
N LEU A 125 3.52 11.08 -4.92
CA LEU A 125 3.79 11.13 -3.48
C LEU A 125 3.38 9.84 -2.78
N LEU A 126 2.20 9.32 -3.10
CA LEU A 126 1.58 8.16 -2.46
C LEU A 126 0.52 7.57 -3.40
N VAL A 127 0.49 6.24 -3.50
CA VAL A 127 -0.70 5.49 -3.92
C VAL A 127 -1.08 4.57 -2.78
N VAL A 128 -2.34 4.58 -2.39
CA VAL A 128 -2.90 3.66 -1.40
C VAL A 128 -4.13 2.97 -1.97
N ARG A 129 -4.23 1.65 -1.75
CA ARG A 129 -5.42 0.86 -2.05
C ARG A 129 -5.87 0.13 -0.79
N PHE A 130 -7.13 0.32 -0.41
CA PHE A 130 -7.78 -0.43 0.67
C PHE A 130 -8.47 -1.65 0.05
N VAL A 131 -7.92 -2.85 0.28
CA VAL A 131 -8.43 -4.09 -0.27
C VAL A 131 -9.23 -4.80 0.81
N GLU A 132 -10.55 -4.69 0.74
CA GLU A 132 -11.46 -5.35 1.68
C GLU A 132 -11.70 -6.82 1.29
N ARG A 133 -11.89 -7.66 2.30
CA ARG A 133 -12.26 -9.06 2.07
C ARG A 133 -13.73 -9.14 1.64
N GLN A 134 -13.97 -9.84 0.54
CA GLN A 134 -15.29 -10.11 0.01
C GLN A 134 -15.41 -11.61 -0.22
N GLU A 135 -16.10 -12.29 0.69
CA GLU A 135 -16.30 -13.74 0.63
C GLU A 135 -16.91 -14.15 -0.72
N GLY A 136 -16.35 -15.20 -1.33
CA GLY A 136 -16.76 -15.68 -2.65
C GLY A 136 -16.28 -14.83 -3.84
N ILE A 137 -15.78 -13.61 -3.62
CA ILE A 137 -15.33 -12.72 -4.70
C ILE A 137 -13.81 -12.69 -4.81
N ASN A 138 -13.09 -12.52 -3.68
CA ASN A 138 -11.63 -12.36 -3.69
C ASN A 138 -10.91 -13.29 -2.73
N ASP A 139 -11.47 -14.48 -2.47
CA ASP A 139 -10.91 -15.47 -1.55
C ASP A 139 -9.53 -15.97 -1.96
N GLU A 140 -9.26 -16.13 -3.25
CA GLU A 140 -7.92 -16.50 -3.73
C GLU A 140 -6.88 -15.43 -3.45
N LEU A 141 -7.22 -14.16 -3.71
CA LEU A 141 -6.36 -13.03 -3.39
C LEU A 141 -6.06 -12.97 -1.88
N PHE A 142 -7.07 -13.18 -1.03
CA PHE A 142 -6.88 -13.21 0.42
C PHE A 142 -6.11 -14.44 0.92
N ARG A 143 -6.20 -15.59 0.23
CA ARG A 143 -5.30 -16.74 0.48
C ARG A 143 -3.85 -16.36 0.17
N SER A 144 -3.59 -15.69 -0.95
CA SER A 144 -2.24 -15.20 -1.31
C SER A 144 -1.72 -14.16 -0.33
N TYR A 145 -2.54 -13.19 0.11
CA TYR A 145 -2.15 -12.26 1.16
C TYR A 145 -1.85 -12.98 2.48
N ASN A 146 -2.71 -13.89 2.91
CA ASN A 146 -2.51 -14.61 4.16
C ASN A 146 -1.21 -15.42 4.15
N HIS A 147 -0.96 -16.18 3.08
CA HIS A 147 0.28 -16.93 2.91
C HIS A 147 1.51 -16.02 2.93
N SER A 148 1.46 -14.91 2.19
CA SER A 148 2.56 -13.97 2.06
C SER A 148 2.88 -13.24 3.37
N ILE A 149 1.87 -12.63 3.99
CA ILE A 149 2.00 -11.83 5.22
C ILE A 149 2.44 -12.71 6.39
N SER A 150 1.82 -13.88 6.58
CA SER A 150 2.20 -14.78 7.68
C SER A 150 3.64 -15.30 7.51
N THR A 151 4.02 -15.69 6.28
CA THR A 151 5.39 -16.14 5.99
C THR A 151 6.40 -15.04 6.24
N VAL A 152 6.19 -13.83 5.69
CA VAL A 152 7.08 -12.67 5.89
C VAL A 152 7.19 -12.29 7.35
N TYR A 153 6.06 -12.27 8.08
CA TYR A 153 6.03 -11.93 9.50
C TYR A 153 6.86 -12.91 10.34
N GLN A 154 6.66 -14.21 10.17
CA GLN A 154 7.42 -15.23 10.90
C GLN A 154 8.90 -15.23 10.50
N HIS A 155 9.18 -15.09 9.21
CA HIS A 155 10.54 -15.07 8.69
C HIS A 155 11.34 -13.88 9.22
N ALA A 156 10.75 -12.68 9.23
CA ALA A 156 11.39 -11.50 9.81
C ALA A 156 11.58 -11.65 11.34
N LYS A 157 10.60 -12.19 12.07
CA LYS A 157 10.71 -12.42 13.52
C LYS A 157 11.75 -13.47 13.92
N ALA A 158 12.13 -14.35 13.01
CA ALA A 158 13.26 -15.26 13.21
C ALA A 158 14.63 -14.54 13.17
N ARG A 159 14.65 -13.24 12.83
CA ARG A 159 15.83 -12.35 12.88
C ARG A 159 15.84 -11.53 14.18
N ASN A 160 16.95 -10.82 14.40
CA ASN A 160 17.07 -9.92 15.54
C ASN A 160 16.18 -8.68 15.39
N GLU A 161 15.69 -8.14 16.50
CA GLU A 161 14.98 -6.85 16.51
C GLU A 161 15.93 -5.74 16.05
N VAL A 162 15.43 -4.85 15.20
CA VAL A 162 16.15 -3.66 14.74
C VAL A 162 16.05 -2.57 15.79
N LEU A 163 17.09 -2.45 16.61
CA LEU A 163 17.19 -1.42 17.66
C LEU A 163 17.84 -0.12 17.19
N GLY A 164 18.60 -0.18 16.09
CA GLY A 164 19.39 0.94 15.56
C GLY A 164 18.63 1.94 14.70
N ASN A 165 17.34 1.71 14.41
CA ASN A 165 16.57 2.66 13.60
C ASN A 165 16.37 3.97 14.38
N PHE A 166 17.04 5.03 13.94
CA PHE A 166 17.02 6.33 14.61
C PHE A 166 15.63 6.95 14.71
N ALA A 167 14.78 6.75 13.69
CA ALA A 167 13.41 7.25 13.69
C ALA A 167 12.57 6.55 14.76
N THR A 168 12.73 5.23 14.90
CA THR A 168 12.09 4.42 15.96
C THR A 168 12.64 4.78 17.34
N TYR A 169 13.97 4.84 17.49
CA TYR A 169 14.62 5.21 18.75
C TYR A 169 14.15 6.59 19.25
N ARG A 170 14.07 7.59 18.36
CA ARG A 170 13.54 8.91 18.71
C ARG A 170 12.04 8.89 19.01
N GLY A 171 11.27 7.99 18.40
CA GLY A 171 9.86 7.76 18.75
C GLY A 171 9.70 7.18 20.15
N ARG A 172 10.59 6.25 20.55
CA ARG A 172 10.60 5.59 21.88
C ARG A 172 11.09 6.47 23.03
N ARG A 173 11.83 7.55 22.75
CA ARG A 173 12.45 8.44 23.77
C ARG A 173 11.47 9.11 24.75
N GLN A 174 10.16 9.08 24.52
CA GLN A 174 9.15 9.59 25.47
C GLN A 174 8.78 8.58 26.58
N GLY A 175 9.71 7.71 27.00
CA GLY A 175 9.50 6.76 28.10
C GLY A 175 8.60 5.56 27.78
N ASN A 176 8.14 5.44 26.54
CA ASN A 176 7.20 4.40 26.12
C ASN A 176 7.87 3.49 25.08
N LYS A 177 7.94 2.18 25.37
CA LYS A 177 8.40 1.16 24.42
C LYS A 177 7.30 0.93 23.37
N PHE A 178 7.36 1.67 22.29
CA PHE A 178 6.39 1.59 21.20
C PHE A 178 6.82 0.58 20.13
N GLY A 179 6.10 -0.53 20.10
CA GLY A 179 6.17 -1.64 19.16
C GLY A 179 7.56 -2.16 18.77
N ARG A 180 7.61 -3.01 17.75
CA ARG A 180 8.83 -3.74 17.35
C ARG A 180 9.06 -3.68 15.85
N MET A 181 10.32 -3.80 15.46
CA MET A 181 10.76 -3.79 14.06
C MET A 181 11.77 -4.92 13.84
N TYR A 182 11.58 -5.64 12.75
CA TYR A 182 12.44 -6.72 12.30
C TYR A 182 12.79 -6.48 10.83
N ALA A 183 13.89 -7.06 10.36
CA ALA A 183 14.29 -6.96 8.97
C ALA A 183 14.79 -8.30 8.44
N ALA A 184 14.47 -8.59 7.19
CA ALA A 184 14.91 -9.76 6.43
C ALA A 184 15.39 -9.35 5.03
N GLY A 185 15.97 -10.29 4.29
CA GLY A 185 16.66 -10.03 3.03
C GLY A 185 18.12 -9.62 3.22
N PHE A 186 18.64 -8.86 2.25
CA PHE A 186 20.03 -8.43 2.19
C PHE A 186 20.24 -7.05 2.79
N ARG A 187 21.35 -6.90 3.50
CA ARG A 187 21.77 -5.69 4.17
C ARG A 187 23.22 -5.36 3.84
N PRO A 188 23.63 -4.09 4.01
CA PRO A 188 25.05 -3.77 4.06
C PRO A 188 25.74 -4.54 5.19
N GLY A 189 26.99 -4.95 4.95
CA GLY A 189 27.84 -5.53 5.97
C GLY A 189 28.24 -4.47 7.02
N TYR A 190 28.38 -4.91 8.28
CA TYR A 190 28.81 -4.04 9.39
C TYR A 190 30.33 -3.99 9.54
N ASP A 191 31.03 -4.96 8.97
CA ASP A 191 32.48 -5.12 9.13
C ASP A 191 33.25 -4.58 7.91
N HIS A 192 34.54 -4.33 8.09
CA HIS A 192 35.46 -3.89 7.04
C HIS A 192 35.71 -4.98 5.98
N ILE A 193 35.53 -6.27 6.31
CA ILE A 193 35.74 -7.38 5.38
C ILE A 193 34.45 -7.67 4.60
N VAL A 194 33.38 -8.07 5.29
CA VAL A 194 32.09 -8.41 4.67
C VAL A 194 31.36 -7.14 4.23
N LYS A 195 31.11 -6.99 2.93
CA LYS A 195 30.48 -5.79 2.34
C LYS A 195 28.96 -5.88 2.29
N GLY A 196 28.40 -7.09 2.28
CA GLY A 196 26.96 -7.31 2.31
C GLY A 196 26.60 -8.76 2.64
N GLY A 197 25.35 -8.97 3.03
CA GLY A 197 24.84 -10.31 3.26
C GLY A 197 23.45 -10.31 3.87
N HIS A 198 22.97 -11.48 4.26
CA HIS A 198 21.61 -11.61 4.77
C HIS A 198 21.46 -11.16 6.23
N TYR A 199 20.25 -10.77 6.65
CA TYR A 199 19.91 -10.69 8.07
C TYR A 199 19.96 -12.09 8.70
N THR A 200 20.67 -12.19 9.83
CA THR A 200 20.97 -13.45 10.52
C THR A 200 19.88 -13.83 11.52
N TRP A 201 19.76 -15.14 11.77
CA TRP A 201 18.88 -15.65 12.84
C TRP A 201 19.23 -15.05 14.20
N ASN A 202 18.17 -14.76 14.98
CA ASN A 202 18.29 -14.43 16.39
C ASN A 202 18.71 -15.66 17.22
N ALA A 203 19.04 -15.42 18.49
CA ALA A 203 19.50 -16.48 19.39
C ALA A 203 18.46 -17.59 19.61
N GLU A 204 17.17 -17.28 19.57
CA GLU A 204 16.12 -18.28 19.78
C GLU A 204 16.08 -19.30 18.63
N VAL A 205 16.12 -18.82 17.39
CA VAL A 205 16.13 -19.69 16.20
C VAL A 205 17.51 -20.34 16.03
N ALA A 206 18.59 -19.61 16.30
CA ALA A 206 19.95 -20.11 16.12
C ALA A 206 20.36 -21.22 17.12
N ASN A 207 19.54 -21.51 18.14
CA ASN A 207 19.79 -22.57 19.12
C ASN A 207 18.82 -23.76 18.97
N ASP A 208 17.98 -23.80 17.93
CA ASP A 208 16.97 -24.83 17.74
C ASP A 208 16.89 -25.25 16.27
N LEU A 209 17.36 -26.47 15.97
CA LEU A 209 17.38 -27.03 14.61
C LEU A 209 15.99 -27.06 13.96
N ARG A 210 14.93 -27.34 14.72
CA ARG A 210 13.56 -27.38 14.18
C ARG A 210 13.10 -25.98 13.78
N LYS A 211 13.47 -24.95 14.55
CA LYS A 211 13.17 -23.55 14.19
C LYS A 211 13.97 -23.09 12.98
N MET A 212 15.24 -23.51 12.87
CA MET A 212 16.07 -23.26 11.69
C MET A 212 15.46 -23.87 10.42
N GLU A 213 15.07 -25.14 10.47
CA GLU A 213 14.43 -25.84 9.34
C GLU A 213 13.10 -25.19 8.94
N ALA A 214 12.26 -24.84 9.93
CA ALA A 214 11.01 -24.15 9.67
C ALA A 214 11.25 -22.80 8.97
N ASP A 215 12.33 -22.11 9.32
CA ASP A 215 12.69 -20.85 8.69
C ASP A 215 13.31 -20.99 7.30
N LEU A 216 14.09 -22.05 7.06
CA LEU A 216 14.56 -22.41 5.72
C LEU A 216 13.42 -22.74 4.77
N LYS A 217 12.38 -23.44 5.26
CA LYS A 217 11.15 -23.68 4.49
C LYS A 217 10.46 -22.37 4.13
N ARG A 218 10.38 -21.42 5.06
CA ARG A 218 9.85 -20.06 4.78
C ARG A 218 10.69 -19.32 3.75
N GLN A 219 12.02 -19.38 3.85
CA GLN A 219 12.93 -18.79 2.85
C GLN A 219 12.64 -19.34 1.45
N GLY A 220 12.41 -20.65 1.31
CA GLY A 220 12.08 -21.29 0.03
C GLY A 220 10.82 -20.73 -0.64
N ASN A 221 9.88 -20.18 0.14
CA ASN A 221 8.65 -19.59 -0.38
C ASN A 221 8.80 -18.12 -0.80
N LEU A 222 9.86 -17.43 -0.35
CA LEU A 222 9.99 -15.98 -0.55
C LEU A 222 10.05 -15.55 -2.02
N PRO A 223 10.67 -16.29 -2.97
CA PRO A 223 10.63 -15.90 -4.38
C PRO A 223 9.22 -15.81 -4.98
N ALA A 224 8.34 -16.75 -4.63
CA ALA A 224 6.94 -16.74 -5.07
C ALA A 224 6.16 -15.60 -4.39
N ILE A 225 6.42 -15.36 -3.11
CA ILE A 225 5.81 -14.25 -2.35
C ILE A 225 6.27 -12.89 -2.90
N GLU A 226 7.55 -12.76 -3.26
CA GLU A 226 8.07 -11.55 -3.89
C GLU A 226 7.42 -11.31 -5.26
N SER A 227 7.20 -12.36 -6.05
CA SER A 227 6.47 -12.24 -7.32
C SER A 227 5.06 -11.70 -7.11
N PHE A 228 4.36 -12.20 -6.08
CA PHE A 228 3.07 -11.65 -5.67
C PHE A 228 3.20 -10.16 -5.26
N PHE A 229 4.19 -9.79 -4.45
CA PHE A 229 4.41 -8.39 -4.06
C PHE A 229 4.75 -7.50 -5.26
N ALA A 230 5.50 -8.00 -6.24
CA ALA A 230 5.82 -7.27 -7.47
C ALA A 230 4.57 -7.00 -8.31
N GLU A 231 3.66 -7.97 -8.41
CA GLU A 231 2.34 -7.79 -9.03
C GLU A 231 1.54 -6.71 -8.28
N ARG A 232 1.47 -6.79 -6.94
CA ARG A 232 0.76 -5.81 -6.13
C ARG A 232 1.36 -4.40 -6.30
N PHE A 233 2.68 -4.27 -6.25
CA PHE A 233 3.39 -2.99 -6.40
C PHE A 233 3.18 -2.39 -7.80
N SER A 234 3.43 -3.16 -8.87
CA SER A 234 3.24 -2.69 -10.25
C SER A 234 1.78 -2.33 -10.53
N SER A 235 0.82 -3.02 -9.90
CA SER A 235 -0.61 -2.69 -10.02
C SER A 235 -1.00 -1.36 -9.35
N LEU A 236 -0.16 -0.80 -8.47
CA LEU A 236 -0.39 0.52 -7.87
C LEU A 236 0.28 1.63 -8.69
N SER A 237 1.47 1.37 -9.23
CA SER A 237 2.15 2.23 -10.19
C SER A 237 3.26 1.46 -10.89
N LEU A 238 3.09 1.22 -12.19
CA LEU A 238 4.11 0.58 -13.01
C LEU A 238 5.41 1.40 -13.04
N PHE A 239 5.30 2.73 -13.10
CA PHE A 239 6.45 3.63 -13.08
C PHE A 239 7.30 3.50 -11.81
N ALA A 240 6.67 3.47 -10.63
CA ALA A 240 7.41 3.35 -9.37
C ALA A 240 8.11 1.99 -9.26
N PHE A 241 7.42 0.92 -9.69
CA PHE A 241 7.99 -0.42 -9.73
C PHE A 241 9.19 -0.50 -10.69
N ASP A 242 9.03 -0.06 -11.95
CA ASP A 242 10.11 -0.10 -12.94
C ASP A 242 11.28 0.82 -12.55
N SER A 243 11.01 1.94 -11.87
CA SER A 243 12.07 2.80 -11.32
C SER A 243 12.93 2.05 -10.29
N ASN A 244 12.30 1.32 -9.36
CA ASN A 244 13.05 0.51 -8.40
C ASN A 244 13.74 -0.68 -9.05
N ALA A 245 13.09 -1.32 -10.03
CA ALA A 245 13.65 -2.47 -10.74
C ALA A 245 14.84 -2.11 -11.62
N THR A 246 14.77 -0.96 -12.29
CA THR A 246 15.90 -0.41 -13.06
C THR A 246 17.08 -0.11 -12.16
N LEU A 247 16.84 0.51 -10.99
CA LEU A 247 17.89 0.75 -10.00
C LEU A 247 18.53 -0.57 -9.55
N ALA A 248 17.73 -1.57 -9.19
CA ALA A 248 18.24 -2.87 -8.75
C ALA A 248 19.13 -3.51 -9.82
N ALA A 249 18.70 -3.50 -11.09
CA ALA A 249 19.47 -4.03 -12.21
C ALA A 249 20.77 -3.25 -12.44
N GLN A 250 20.74 -1.90 -12.35
CA GLN A 250 21.94 -1.07 -12.54
C GLN A 250 22.99 -1.30 -11.45
N THR A 251 22.56 -1.53 -10.21
CA THR A 251 23.45 -1.68 -9.05
C THR A 251 23.76 -3.14 -8.72
N ASN A 252 23.18 -4.11 -9.43
CA ASN A 252 23.18 -5.54 -9.07
C ASN A 252 22.68 -5.77 -7.63
N ALA A 253 21.63 -5.04 -7.21
CA ALA A 253 21.06 -5.24 -5.88
C ALA A 253 20.34 -6.60 -5.82
N PRO A 254 20.61 -7.44 -4.81
CA PRO A 254 19.93 -8.73 -4.66
C PRO A 254 18.48 -8.53 -4.25
N SER A 255 17.62 -9.51 -4.56
CA SER A 255 16.23 -9.52 -4.05
C SER A 255 16.18 -9.94 -2.58
N TRP A 256 15.27 -9.33 -1.82
CA TRP A 256 15.04 -9.72 -0.42
C TRP A 256 14.50 -11.14 -0.25
N GLY A 257 13.94 -11.74 -1.32
CA GLY A 257 13.45 -13.11 -1.33
C GLY A 257 14.49 -14.16 -1.74
N ASN A 258 15.67 -13.75 -2.20
CA ASN A 258 16.68 -14.67 -2.71
C ASN A 258 17.44 -15.40 -1.60
N GLN A 259 17.81 -16.66 -1.88
CA GLN A 259 18.73 -17.42 -1.03
C GLN A 259 20.20 -17.04 -1.25
N SER A 260 20.56 -16.75 -2.49
CA SER A 260 21.92 -16.37 -2.88
C SER A 260 21.98 -14.87 -3.14
N PHE A 261 23.14 -14.28 -2.88
CA PHE A 261 23.40 -12.88 -3.19
C PHE A 261 23.41 -12.63 -4.71
N TYR A 262 23.84 -13.62 -5.51
CA TYR A 262 24.13 -13.43 -6.93
C TYR A 262 23.04 -13.98 -7.85
N VAL A 263 22.20 -14.89 -7.36
CA VAL A 263 21.16 -15.53 -8.16
C VAL A 263 19.82 -14.94 -7.81
N THR A 264 19.19 -14.30 -8.79
CA THR A 264 17.79 -13.89 -8.69
C THR A 264 16.94 -14.84 -9.54
N PRO A 265 16.04 -15.62 -8.95
CA PRO A 265 15.12 -16.48 -9.67
C PRO A 265 14.00 -15.69 -10.38
N ASN A 266 13.78 -14.44 -9.97
CA ASN A 266 12.77 -13.52 -10.51
C ASN A 266 13.42 -12.49 -11.45
N SER A 267 12.75 -12.15 -12.55
CA SER A 267 13.30 -11.24 -13.57
C SER A 267 13.32 -9.76 -13.16
N LYS A 268 12.64 -9.35 -12.08
CA LYS A 268 12.56 -7.95 -11.64
C LYS A 268 12.59 -7.79 -10.12
N VAL A 269 13.79 -7.57 -9.57
CA VAL A 269 14.02 -7.18 -8.17
C VAL A 269 13.55 -5.74 -7.95
N PHE A 270 12.78 -5.45 -6.90
CA PHE A 270 12.37 -4.06 -6.59
C PHE A 270 12.76 -3.61 -5.18
N GLY A 271 13.37 -4.50 -4.39
CA GLY A 271 13.84 -4.24 -3.04
C GLY A 271 14.91 -5.25 -2.65
N SER A 272 15.88 -4.84 -1.84
CA SER A 272 16.93 -5.75 -1.33
C SER A 272 16.67 -6.24 0.07
N SER A 273 15.84 -5.51 0.82
CA SER A 273 15.42 -5.86 2.17
C SER A 273 13.93 -5.66 2.34
N ILE A 274 13.36 -6.40 3.30
CA ILE A 274 12.01 -6.20 3.78
C ILE A 274 12.04 -5.94 5.28
N VAL A 275 11.42 -4.85 5.70
CA VAL A 275 11.21 -4.51 7.11
C VAL A 275 9.81 -4.96 7.50
N VAL A 276 9.67 -5.55 8.67
CA VAL A 276 8.39 -5.90 9.31
C VAL A 276 8.28 -5.15 10.62
N THR A 277 7.11 -4.57 10.85
CA THR A 277 6.76 -3.85 12.07
C THR A 277 5.55 -4.49 12.70
N CYS A 278 5.53 -4.49 14.03
CA CYS A 278 4.37 -4.95 14.79
C CYS A 278 4.13 -4.13 16.04
N ASP A 279 2.97 -4.38 16.66
CA ASP A 279 2.50 -3.82 17.91
C ASP A 279 2.17 -2.33 17.76
N GLU A 280 2.44 -1.52 18.78
CA GLU A 280 2.20 -0.07 18.76
C GLU A 280 3.34 0.67 18.05
N PHE A 281 3.84 0.13 16.95
CA PHE A 281 5.04 0.64 16.27
C PHE A 281 4.90 2.11 15.88
N VAL A 282 5.97 2.87 16.09
CA VAL A 282 6.01 4.31 15.81
C VAL A 282 7.38 4.72 15.27
N ASN A 283 7.37 5.59 14.28
CA ASN A 283 8.53 6.32 13.81
C ASN A 283 8.33 7.81 14.03
N LYS A 284 9.39 8.54 14.37
CA LYS A 284 9.37 10.01 14.31
C LYS A 284 9.38 10.49 12.86
N LYS A 285 8.97 11.74 12.60
CA LYS A 285 9.18 12.44 11.32
C LYS A 285 10.61 12.26 10.80
N HIS A 286 10.75 11.66 9.61
CA HIS A 286 12.02 11.43 8.93
C HIS A 286 11.82 11.34 7.40
N LYS A 287 12.94 11.26 6.68
CA LYS A 287 13.03 10.78 5.30
C LYS A 287 13.91 9.53 5.34
N ASP A 288 13.63 8.57 4.48
CA ASP A 288 14.51 7.41 4.39
C ASP A 288 15.78 7.76 3.61
N ARG A 289 16.85 7.00 3.87
CA ARG A 289 18.13 7.11 3.17
C ARG A 289 18.33 5.90 2.27
N ASP A 290 17.32 5.64 1.45
CA ASP A 290 17.33 4.58 0.47
C ASP A 290 17.76 5.10 -0.89
N ALA A 291 18.40 4.25 -1.69
CA ALA A 291 18.66 4.53 -3.10
C ALA A 291 17.36 4.48 -3.91
N SER A 292 16.45 3.56 -3.56
CA SER A 292 15.11 3.52 -4.14
C SER A 292 14.30 4.73 -3.68
N LYS A 293 13.74 5.47 -4.65
CA LYS A 293 12.88 6.62 -4.38
C LYS A 293 11.53 6.23 -3.78
N TYR A 294 11.00 5.08 -4.18
CA TYR A 294 9.71 4.59 -3.74
C TYR A 294 9.89 3.39 -2.83
N ALA A 295 9.10 3.34 -1.75
CA ALA A 295 8.93 2.17 -0.91
C ALA A 295 7.55 1.57 -1.17
N PHE A 296 7.45 0.25 -1.08
CA PHE A 296 6.20 -0.51 -1.19
C PHE A 296 5.95 -1.29 0.09
N GLY A 297 4.70 -1.30 0.57
CA GLY A 297 4.36 -1.94 1.83
C GLY A 297 2.91 -2.41 1.91
N LEU A 298 2.70 -3.40 2.78
CA LEU A 298 1.38 -3.94 3.14
C LEU A 298 1.12 -3.71 4.63
N PHE A 299 -0.11 -3.38 4.98
CA PHE A 299 -0.55 -3.17 6.36
C PHE A 299 -1.86 -3.91 6.62
N SER A 300 -1.94 -4.60 7.77
CA SER A 300 -3.14 -5.36 8.18
C SER A 300 -3.11 -5.65 9.68
N LEU A 301 -4.25 -6.08 10.24
CA LEU A 301 -4.26 -6.81 11.50
C LEU A 301 -3.93 -8.29 11.26
N VAL A 302 -3.15 -8.87 12.16
CA VAL A 302 -2.77 -10.29 12.12
C VAL A 302 -2.86 -10.92 13.51
N ASN A 303 -3.02 -12.23 13.54
CA ASN A 303 -2.76 -13.02 14.74
C ASN A 303 -1.28 -12.86 15.14
N ARG A 304 -1.02 -12.50 16.40
CA ARG A 304 0.35 -12.26 16.88
C ARG A 304 1.25 -13.48 16.77
N ALA A 305 0.70 -14.66 17.09
CA ALA A 305 1.45 -15.90 17.17
C ALA A 305 1.74 -16.46 15.78
N THR A 306 0.75 -16.46 14.89
CA THR A 306 0.86 -17.09 13.56
C THR A 306 1.19 -16.11 12.44
N GLY A 307 0.83 -14.85 12.57
CA GLY A 307 0.94 -13.85 11.49
C GLY A 307 -0.18 -13.96 10.44
N GLU A 308 -1.14 -14.87 10.64
CA GLU A 308 -2.29 -15.00 9.76
C GLU A 308 -3.17 -13.76 9.82
N LEU A 309 -3.77 -13.42 8.68
CA LEU A 309 -4.70 -12.31 8.57
C LEU A 309 -5.82 -12.46 9.59
N TYR A 310 -6.03 -11.40 10.36
CA TYR A 310 -7.12 -11.35 11.30
C TYR A 310 -8.40 -10.92 10.58
N HIS A 311 -9.50 -11.63 10.87
CA HIS A 311 -10.83 -11.29 10.39
C HIS A 311 -11.75 -11.07 11.58
N ARG A 312 -12.38 -9.89 11.66
CA ARG A 312 -13.40 -9.56 12.67
C ARG A 312 -14.72 -10.25 12.31
N GLY A 313 -14.79 -11.56 12.53
CA GLY A 313 -16.05 -12.30 12.47
C GLY A 313 -16.93 -12.04 13.70
N VAL A 314 -18.22 -12.41 13.61
CA VAL A 314 -19.24 -12.23 14.67
C VAL A 314 -18.85 -12.89 16.01
N ASN A 315 -18.01 -13.92 15.95
CA ASN A 315 -17.50 -14.65 17.10
C ASN A 315 -16.06 -14.29 17.50
N ALA A 316 -15.44 -13.25 16.93
CA ALA A 316 -14.02 -12.96 17.15
C ALA A 316 -13.81 -12.15 18.45
N PRO A 317 -13.47 -12.75 19.60
CA PRO A 317 -13.38 -12.04 20.86
C PRO A 317 -11.91 -11.68 21.08
N ARG A 318 -11.36 -10.74 20.30
CA ARG A 318 -9.90 -10.54 20.24
C ARG A 318 -9.45 -9.09 20.19
N GLY A 319 -10.01 -8.25 21.04
CA GLY A 319 -9.47 -6.90 21.26
C GLY A 319 -9.33 -6.03 20.02
N ASN A 320 -8.53 -4.97 20.11
CA ASN A 320 -8.31 -4.06 18.99
C ASN A 320 -6.96 -3.34 19.08
N ASN A 321 -6.45 -2.86 17.95
CA ASN A 321 -5.28 -1.98 17.87
C ASN A 321 -5.68 -0.71 17.10
N LEU A 322 -5.88 0.40 17.82
CA LEU A 322 -6.51 1.62 17.32
C LEU A 322 -5.57 2.83 17.38
N GLY A 323 -5.67 3.72 16.39
CA GLY A 323 -4.93 4.96 16.28
C GLY A 323 -3.77 4.91 15.28
N ALA A 324 -3.57 3.79 14.58
CA ALA A 324 -2.45 3.63 13.67
C ALA A 324 -2.66 4.45 12.40
N ARG A 325 -1.69 5.32 12.10
CA ARG A 325 -1.73 6.17 10.89
C ARG A 325 -0.35 6.29 10.28
N PHE A 326 -0.30 6.34 8.95
CA PHE A 326 0.88 6.76 8.20
C PHE A 326 0.68 8.19 7.70
N VAL A 327 1.62 9.09 7.96
CA VAL A 327 1.45 10.53 7.74
C VAL A 327 2.49 11.07 6.78
N LEU A 328 2.05 11.72 5.71
CA LEU A 328 2.89 12.57 4.87
C LEU A 328 2.95 13.98 5.46
N ASN A 329 4.01 14.24 6.22
CA ASN A 329 4.14 15.46 7.02
C ASN A 329 4.11 16.74 6.19
N ASP A 330 4.65 16.67 4.97
CA ASP A 330 4.81 17.83 4.10
C ASP A 330 3.50 18.20 3.37
N TYR A 331 2.47 17.34 3.39
CA TYR A 331 1.25 17.47 2.57
C TYR A 331 -0.08 17.45 3.34
N ASN A 332 -0.04 17.49 4.69
CA ASN A 332 -1.22 17.46 5.56
C ASN A 332 -2.25 16.36 5.17
N VAL A 333 -1.74 15.17 4.84
CA VAL A 333 -2.53 13.97 4.53
C VAL A 333 -2.01 12.77 5.35
N ASP A 334 -2.91 11.90 5.79
CA ASP A 334 -2.59 10.61 6.42
C ASP A 334 -3.41 9.47 5.83
N VAL A 335 -2.88 8.26 5.97
CA VAL A 335 -3.60 7.01 5.73
C VAL A 335 -4.04 6.46 7.08
N ASN A 336 -5.35 6.25 7.24
CA ASN A 336 -5.91 5.65 8.44
C ASN A 336 -5.82 4.12 8.34
N HIS A 337 -4.90 3.50 9.07
CA HIS A 337 -4.76 2.05 9.04
C HIS A 337 -5.89 1.32 9.77
N ASP A 338 -6.70 2.03 10.56
CA ASP A 338 -7.86 1.44 11.24
C ASP A 338 -9.10 1.36 10.33
N ALA A 339 -9.05 1.96 9.13
CA ALA A 339 -10.21 2.07 8.25
C ALA A 339 -10.55 0.80 7.47
N SER A 340 -9.66 -0.19 7.47
CA SER A 340 -9.80 -1.45 6.74
C SER A 340 -9.50 -2.62 7.68
N ASP A 341 -10.35 -3.63 7.65
CA ASP A 341 -10.10 -4.95 8.26
C ASP A 341 -9.49 -5.92 7.24
N GLY A 342 -9.44 -5.55 5.96
CA GLY A 342 -8.64 -6.21 4.94
C GLY A 342 -7.17 -5.74 4.92
N VAL A 343 -6.57 -5.74 3.73
CA VAL A 343 -5.17 -5.36 3.52
C VAL A 343 -5.08 -3.97 2.90
N ILE A 344 -4.22 -3.12 3.46
CA ILE A 344 -3.90 -1.81 2.89
C ILE A 344 -2.59 -1.94 2.13
N GLU A 345 -2.63 -1.72 0.83
CA GLU A 345 -1.45 -1.67 -0.03
C GLU A 345 -1.02 -0.23 -0.19
N MET A 346 0.28 0.03 -0.03
CA MET A 346 0.81 1.37 -0.13
C MET A 346 2.11 1.38 -0.92
N LEU A 347 2.26 2.37 -1.80
CA LEU A 347 3.58 2.84 -2.21
C LEU A 347 3.69 4.32 -1.88
N TRP A 348 4.85 4.76 -1.41
CA TRP A 348 5.09 6.17 -1.13
C TRP A 348 6.49 6.58 -1.56
N ASN A 349 6.64 7.86 -1.85
CA ASN A 349 7.95 8.47 -2.03
C ASN A 349 8.65 8.52 -0.66
N SER A 350 9.74 7.77 -0.48
CA SER A 350 10.44 7.68 0.81
C SER A 350 11.29 8.92 1.11
N GLN A 351 11.50 9.78 0.10
CA GLN A 351 12.33 10.99 0.16
C GLN A 351 11.56 12.25 0.62
N ILE A 352 10.26 12.11 0.91
CA ILE A 352 9.45 13.16 1.56
C ILE A 352 9.30 12.85 3.05
N HIS A 353 9.08 13.88 3.86
CA HIS A 353 8.98 13.61 5.29
C HIS A 353 7.72 12.85 5.64
N HIS A 354 7.89 11.71 6.30
CA HIS A 354 6.80 10.87 6.73
C HIS A 354 7.04 10.32 8.14
N HIS A 355 5.99 9.76 8.74
CA HIS A 355 6.07 9.07 10.02
C HIS A 355 4.84 8.19 10.24
N THR A 356 4.91 7.35 11.26
CA THR A 356 3.76 6.62 11.78
C THR A 356 3.33 7.17 13.13
N ILE A 357 2.04 7.08 13.43
CA ILE A 357 1.47 7.39 14.74
C ILE A 357 1.24 6.07 15.46
N ALA A 358 1.70 5.99 16.73
CA ALA A 358 1.50 4.83 17.57
C ALA A 358 0.00 4.56 17.77
N SER A 359 -0.41 3.32 17.58
CA SER A 359 -1.69 2.84 18.04
C SER A 359 -1.68 2.52 19.53
N LYS A 360 -2.85 2.20 20.07
CA LYS A 360 -3.06 1.65 21.40
C LYS A 360 -3.76 0.31 21.29
N THR A 361 -3.34 -0.63 22.11
CA THR A 361 -3.84 -2.00 22.13
C THR A 361 -4.88 -2.20 23.23
N PHE A 362 -5.97 -2.87 22.90
CA PHE A 362 -7.12 -3.10 23.75
C PHE A 362 -7.49 -4.58 23.78
N ASN A 363 -7.99 -5.07 24.91
CA ASN A 363 -8.58 -6.41 25.01
C ASN A 363 -10.03 -6.43 24.48
N LYS A 364 -10.68 -7.60 24.53
CA LYS A 364 -12.08 -7.78 24.08
C LYS A 364 -13.11 -6.93 24.86
N ASN A 365 -12.76 -6.46 26.05
CA ASN A 365 -13.60 -5.61 26.90
C ASN A 365 -13.31 -4.11 26.68
N HIS A 366 -12.47 -3.76 25.70
CA HIS A 366 -11.98 -2.41 25.44
C HIS A 366 -11.08 -1.80 26.53
N ASP A 367 -10.51 -2.61 27.43
CA ASP A 367 -9.48 -2.14 28.35
C ASP A 367 -8.15 -2.03 27.63
N ARG A 368 -7.41 -0.96 27.90
CA ARG A 368 -6.03 -0.81 27.39
C ARG A 368 -5.15 -1.86 28.03
N ILE A 369 -4.44 -2.63 27.21
CA ILE A 369 -3.50 -3.66 27.65
C ILE A 369 -2.11 -3.44 27.03
N PRO A 370 -1.05 -3.98 27.63
CA PRO A 370 0.25 -4.06 26.96
C PRO A 370 0.13 -4.77 25.63
N ALA A 371 0.83 -4.28 24.61
CA ALA A 371 0.73 -4.84 23.27
C ALA A 371 1.13 -6.32 23.26
N GLU A 372 2.15 -6.73 24.03
CA GLU A 372 2.64 -8.11 24.17
C GLU A 372 1.58 -9.10 24.64
N SER A 373 0.59 -8.64 25.41
CA SER A 373 -0.48 -9.47 25.97
C SER A 373 -1.65 -9.68 25.01
N ALA A 374 -1.65 -9.01 23.86
CA ALA A 374 -2.74 -9.09 22.90
C ALA A 374 -2.56 -10.24 21.89
N GLU A 375 -3.66 -10.94 21.61
CA GLU A 375 -3.71 -12.02 20.61
C GLU A 375 -3.53 -11.51 19.17
N ILE A 376 -3.82 -10.24 18.93
CA ILE A 376 -3.66 -9.58 17.64
C ILE A 376 -2.57 -8.52 17.70
N THR A 377 -1.98 -8.24 16.54
CA THR A 377 -1.04 -7.14 16.38
C THR A 377 -1.20 -6.51 15.00
N ARG A 378 -0.73 -5.27 14.86
CA ARG A 378 -0.76 -4.57 13.58
C ARG A 378 0.51 -4.88 12.80
N PHE A 379 0.36 -5.67 11.75
CA PHE A 379 1.43 -5.93 10.80
C PHE A 379 1.58 -4.72 9.86
N GLY A 380 2.82 -4.31 9.64
CA GLY A 380 3.21 -3.45 8.53
C GLY A 380 4.53 -3.92 7.95
N CYS A 381 4.66 -3.99 6.63
CA CYS A 381 5.95 -4.23 5.99
C CYS A 381 6.34 -3.13 4.99
N SER A 382 7.63 -3.04 4.69
CA SER A 382 8.17 -2.13 3.67
C SER A 382 9.35 -2.78 2.95
N CYS A 383 9.36 -2.70 1.62
CA CYS A 383 10.42 -3.16 0.74
C CYS A 383 11.15 -1.98 0.11
N GLN A 384 12.48 -1.99 0.15
CA GLN A 384 13.33 -0.91 -0.38
C GLN A 384 14.77 -1.37 -0.66
N ILE A 385 15.52 -0.53 -1.36
CA ILE A 385 16.95 -0.71 -1.65
C ILE A 385 17.74 0.37 -0.89
N SER A 386 18.46 -0.04 0.16
CA SER A 386 19.20 0.92 0.99
C SER A 386 20.37 1.55 0.22
N GLN A 387 20.61 2.85 0.42
CA GLN A 387 21.74 3.54 -0.21
C GLN A 387 23.08 2.94 0.19
N SER A 388 23.22 2.57 1.47
CA SER A 388 24.44 1.98 2.00
C SER A 388 24.78 0.63 1.37
N LEU A 389 23.79 -0.19 0.99
CA LEU A 389 24.05 -1.42 0.23
C LEU A 389 24.54 -1.10 -1.18
N VAL A 390 23.91 -0.14 -1.86
CA VAL A 390 24.35 0.31 -3.20
C VAL A 390 25.78 0.84 -3.18
N ASP A 391 26.14 1.64 -2.17
CA ASP A 391 27.50 2.16 -2.03
C ASP A 391 28.53 1.02 -1.88
N ARG A 392 28.17 -0.05 -1.13
CA ARG A 392 29.01 -1.23 -0.96
C ARG A 392 29.15 -2.04 -2.25
N LEU A 393 28.05 -2.23 -2.98
CA LEU A 393 28.04 -2.89 -4.29
C LEU A 393 28.94 -2.13 -5.29
N ASN A 394 28.82 -0.81 -5.35
CA ASN A 394 29.64 0.03 -6.22
C ASN A 394 31.12 -0.02 -5.83
N THR A 395 31.43 -0.03 -4.52
CA THR A 395 32.81 -0.18 -4.03
C THR A 395 33.40 -1.50 -4.52
N VAL A 396 32.69 -2.62 -4.34
CA VAL A 396 33.15 -3.94 -4.78
C VAL A 396 33.32 -3.97 -6.31
N LYS A 397 32.32 -3.51 -7.07
CA LYS A 397 32.37 -3.44 -8.53
C LYS A 397 33.55 -2.62 -9.08
N SER A 398 33.95 -1.54 -8.39
CA SER A 398 35.11 -0.74 -8.83
C SER A 398 36.43 -1.51 -8.79
N LEU A 399 36.56 -2.49 -7.89
CA LEU A 399 37.75 -3.34 -7.76
C LEU A 399 37.86 -4.40 -8.86
N GLN A 400 36.75 -4.72 -9.54
CA GLN A 400 36.72 -5.72 -10.62
C GLN A 400 37.73 -5.40 -11.73
N SER A 401 37.88 -4.11 -12.09
CA SER A 401 38.81 -3.67 -13.13
C SER A 401 40.30 -3.86 -12.78
N THR A 402 40.60 -4.14 -11.51
CA THR A 402 41.98 -4.29 -11.00
C THR A 402 42.39 -5.74 -10.76
N MET A 403 41.50 -6.69 -11.05
CA MET A 403 41.68 -8.11 -10.74
C MET A 403 41.52 -8.96 -12.01
N SER A 404 42.11 -10.16 -12.01
CA SER A 404 41.76 -11.18 -12.99
C SER A 404 40.31 -11.66 -12.75
N GLU A 405 39.70 -12.33 -13.73
CA GLU A 405 38.33 -12.86 -13.57
C GLU A 405 38.24 -13.90 -12.44
N GLU A 406 39.25 -14.75 -12.29
CA GLU A 406 39.30 -15.75 -11.21
C GLU A 406 39.46 -15.09 -9.83
N ASP A 407 40.38 -14.13 -9.71
CA ASP A 407 40.58 -13.36 -8.48
C ASP A 407 39.32 -12.58 -8.11
N TRP A 408 38.63 -12.02 -9.11
CA TRP A 408 37.38 -11.31 -8.94
C TRP A 408 36.29 -12.22 -8.36
N LEU A 409 36.05 -13.38 -8.96
CA LEU A 409 35.02 -14.33 -8.49
C LEU A 409 35.30 -14.81 -7.06
N SER A 410 36.58 -15.06 -6.75
CA SER A 410 37.04 -15.42 -5.41
C SER A 410 36.81 -14.27 -4.40
N TYR A 411 37.23 -13.05 -4.77
CA TYR A 411 37.06 -11.86 -3.93
C TYR A 411 35.59 -11.56 -3.68
N GLU A 412 34.76 -11.52 -4.72
CA GLU A 412 33.33 -11.23 -4.64
C GLU A 412 32.64 -12.21 -3.67
N SER A 413 32.87 -13.51 -3.86
CA SER A 413 32.35 -14.59 -2.99
C SER A 413 32.80 -14.48 -1.53
N SER A 414 33.97 -13.89 -1.27
CA SER A 414 34.47 -13.68 0.09
C SER A 414 33.82 -12.48 0.81
N VAL A 415 33.35 -11.48 0.06
CA VAL A 415 32.83 -10.22 0.63
C VAL A 415 31.32 -10.14 0.67
N PHE A 416 30.60 -10.91 -0.15
CA PHE A 416 29.15 -11.07 -0.02
C PHE A 416 28.75 -12.49 0.36
N THR A 417 27.87 -12.59 1.35
CA THR A 417 27.40 -13.89 1.87
C THR A 417 25.91 -14.07 1.60
N GLY A 418 25.54 -15.24 1.09
CA GLY A 418 24.15 -15.63 0.91
C GLY A 418 23.53 -16.19 2.20
N TYR A 419 22.22 -16.41 2.15
CA TYR A 419 21.46 -16.93 3.27
C TYR A 419 21.75 -18.41 3.52
N LYS A 420 21.87 -19.21 2.47
CA LYS A 420 22.08 -20.66 2.57
C LYS A 420 23.42 -21.00 3.22
N GLU A 421 24.46 -20.25 2.85
CA GLU A 421 25.82 -20.40 3.37
C GLU A 421 25.85 -20.08 4.87
N GLN A 422 25.24 -18.95 5.27
CA GLN A 422 25.13 -18.57 6.69
C GLN A 422 24.29 -19.58 7.49
N ALA A 423 23.19 -20.06 6.92
CA ALA A 423 22.32 -21.06 7.56
C ALA A 423 23.06 -22.38 7.76
N HIS A 424 23.76 -22.87 6.73
CA HIS A 424 24.51 -24.12 6.79
C HIS A 424 25.64 -24.06 7.83
N GLN A 425 26.42 -22.97 7.86
CA GLN A 425 27.46 -22.78 8.88
C GLN A 425 26.90 -22.83 10.31
N LYS A 426 25.78 -22.16 10.56
CA LYS A 426 25.13 -22.18 11.88
C LYS A 426 24.54 -23.54 12.24
N MET A 427 23.92 -24.23 11.29
CA MET A 427 23.38 -25.57 11.50
C MET A 427 24.50 -26.58 11.78
N LYS A 428 25.61 -26.53 11.01
CA LYS A 428 26.80 -27.37 11.24
C LYS A 428 27.37 -27.13 12.64
N ALA A 429 27.58 -25.87 13.02
CA ALA A 429 28.08 -25.52 14.35
C ALA A 429 27.17 -26.04 15.49
N LEU A 430 25.84 -25.94 15.30
CA LEU A 430 24.88 -26.44 16.28
C LEU A 430 24.86 -27.97 16.34
N ALA A 431 24.94 -28.65 15.19
CA ALA A 431 25.00 -30.10 15.11
C ALA A 431 26.27 -30.67 15.77
N ILE A 432 27.42 -30.04 15.55
CA ILE A 432 28.68 -30.37 16.23
C ILE A 432 28.52 -30.20 17.74
N LYS A 433 27.97 -29.06 18.19
CA LYS A 433 27.73 -28.80 19.63
C LYS A 433 26.86 -29.86 20.30
N TYR A 434 25.89 -30.44 19.58
CA TYR A 434 25.02 -31.50 20.08
C TYR A 434 25.53 -32.92 19.83
N GLY A 435 26.74 -33.08 19.26
CA GLY A 435 27.30 -34.39 18.93
C GLY A 435 26.55 -35.13 17.82
N ILE A 436 25.74 -34.42 17.02
CA ILE A 436 25.01 -34.96 15.88
C ILE A 436 25.93 -35.06 14.65
N TRP A 437 26.97 -34.23 14.59
CA TRP A 437 27.93 -34.14 13.48
C TRP A 437 29.37 -34.19 14.01
N GLN A 438 30.26 -34.99 13.42
CA GLN A 438 31.69 -35.04 13.74
C GLN A 438 32.49 -34.21 12.72
N GLU A 439 33.54 -33.50 13.16
CA GLU A 439 34.31 -32.59 12.28
C GLU A 439 35.15 -33.32 11.20
N ASP A 440 35.21 -34.65 11.27
CA ASP A 440 36.19 -35.49 10.60
C ASP A 440 35.84 -35.87 9.14
N PHE A 441 35.13 -35.00 8.42
CA PHE A 441 34.79 -35.17 6.99
C PHE A 441 35.19 -33.98 6.13
#